data_AF-A6MGW6-F1
#
_entry.id   AF-A6MGW6-F1
#
_cell.length_a   1.000
_cell.length_b   1.000
_cell.length_c   1.000
_cell.angle_alpha   90.00
_cell.angle_beta   90.00
_cell.angle_gamma   90.00
#
_symmetry.space_group_name_H-M   'P 1'
#
loop_
_entity.id
_entity.type
_entity.pdbx_description
1 polymer ?
#
loop_
_entity_poly.entity_id
_entity_poly.type
_entity_poly.pdbx_seq_one_letter_code
_entity_poly.pdbx_strand_id
1 'polypeptide(L)'
;MEQIVLPIKLPSSNKIHNCRLFGLDIKGRDCGDEVAQWFTNYLKTQAYRLVQFDTSMKGRTTKKLYPSESYLQNYEVAYPDCSPVHLISEASLVDLNTRLKKKVKMEYFRPNIVVSGCEAFEEDTWDELLIGDVEMKRVLSCPSDPSVKSIYQSSPLFGMYFSVEKLGSLRVGDPVYRMVD
;
A
#
# COMPACT_ATOMS: atom_id res chain seq x y z
N MET A 1 8.01 -4.75 -26.79
CA MET A 1 8.46 -5.92 -26.01
C MET A 1 7.25 -6.81 -25.83
N GLU A 2 7.39 -8.11 -26.06
CA GLU A 2 6.26 -9.03 -25.91
C GLU A 2 5.85 -9.14 -24.44
N GLN A 3 4.56 -9.39 -24.22
CA GLN A 3 4.02 -9.62 -22.89
C GLN A 3 4.50 -10.98 -22.38
N ILE A 4 4.80 -11.05 -21.08
CA ILE A 4 5.06 -12.32 -20.40
C ILE A 4 3.80 -12.75 -19.65
N VAL A 5 3.48 -14.05 -19.73
CA VAL A 5 2.31 -14.64 -19.05
C VAL A 5 2.81 -15.49 -17.89
N LEU A 6 2.29 -15.23 -16.69
CA LEU A 6 2.61 -16.00 -15.50
C LEU A 6 1.38 -16.78 -15.02
N PRO A 7 1.54 -18.03 -14.55
CA PRO A 7 0.44 -18.73 -13.89
C PRO A 7 0.11 -18.03 -12.57
N ILE A 8 -1.19 -17.92 -12.26
CA ILE A 8 -1.67 -17.32 -11.00
C ILE A 8 -1.09 -18.09 -9.79
N LYS A 9 -1.04 -19.43 -9.90
CA LYS A 9 -0.47 -20.32 -8.89
C LYS A 9 0.89 -20.80 -9.37
N LEU A 10 1.94 -20.35 -8.69
CA LEU A 10 3.29 -20.84 -8.94
C LEU A 10 3.44 -22.30 -8.51
N PRO A 11 4.29 -23.09 -9.19
CA PRO A 11 4.65 -24.43 -8.74
C PRO A 11 5.23 -24.39 -7.33
N SER A 12 4.77 -25.29 -6.45
CA SER A 12 5.27 -25.40 -5.08
C SER A 12 6.76 -25.79 -5.02
N SER A 13 7.28 -26.38 -6.10
CA SER A 13 8.70 -26.70 -6.30
C SER A 13 9.58 -25.48 -6.56
N ASN A 14 9.01 -24.32 -6.91
CA ASN A 14 9.80 -23.12 -7.13
C ASN A 14 10.50 -22.72 -5.84
N LYS A 15 11.78 -22.33 -5.98
CA LYS A 15 12.65 -21.94 -4.87
C LYS A 15 12.02 -20.81 -4.06
N ILE A 16 12.15 -20.89 -2.75
CA ILE A 16 11.80 -19.79 -1.84
C ILE A 16 13.07 -19.02 -1.53
N HIS A 17 13.07 -17.72 -1.78
CA HIS A 17 14.17 -16.82 -1.45
C HIS A 17 13.90 -16.10 -0.14
N ASN A 18 14.95 -15.91 0.66
CA ASN A 18 14.94 -14.94 1.74
C ASN A 18 15.21 -13.56 1.14
N CYS A 19 14.24 -12.68 1.28
CA CYS A 19 14.27 -11.30 0.79
C CYS A 19 14.34 -10.35 1.98
N ARG A 20 14.80 -9.12 1.74
CA ARG A 20 14.84 -8.08 2.76
C ARG A 20 14.14 -6.83 2.25
N LEU A 21 13.15 -6.36 3.02
CA LEU A 21 12.32 -5.22 2.67
C LEU A 21 12.23 -4.28 3.87
N PHE A 22 12.66 -3.03 3.68
CA PHE A 22 12.79 -2.02 4.75
C PHE A 22 13.51 -2.55 6.00
N GLY A 23 14.58 -3.31 5.80
CA GLY A 23 15.38 -3.88 6.89
C GLY A 23 14.82 -5.15 7.54
N LEU A 24 13.59 -5.56 7.20
CA LEU A 24 12.92 -6.75 7.72
C LEU A 24 13.00 -7.92 6.74
N ASP A 25 13.23 -9.12 7.26
CA ASP A 25 13.25 -10.35 6.47
C ASP A 25 11.83 -10.79 6.11
N ILE A 26 11.65 -11.17 4.84
CA ILE A 26 10.42 -11.74 4.31
C ILE A 26 10.76 -12.78 3.25
N LYS A 27 9.91 -13.80 3.08
CA LYS A 27 10.10 -14.82 2.06
C LYS A 27 9.34 -14.48 0.78
N GLY A 28 9.81 -15.04 -0.33
CA GLY A 28 9.11 -14.96 -1.60
C GLY A 28 9.39 -16.18 -2.45
N ARG A 29 8.35 -16.73 -3.07
CA ARG A 29 8.44 -17.85 -4.00
C ARG A 29 8.85 -17.32 -5.37
N ASP A 30 9.88 -17.90 -5.93
CA ASP A 30 10.45 -17.48 -7.20
C ASP A 30 9.49 -17.68 -8.38
N CYS A 31 9.39 -16.69 -9.28
CA CYS A 31 8.50 -16.74 -10.44
C CYS A 31 9.10 -17.40 -11.71
N GLY A 32 10.35 -17.87 -11.67
CA GLY A 32 11.03 -18.57 -12.75
C GLY A 32 12.06 -17.74 -13.51
N ASP A 33 12.92 -18.43 -14.26
CA ASP A 33 14.04 -17.83 -14.99
C ASP A 33 13.60 -16.99 -16.18
N GLU A 34 12.54 -17.41 -16.87
CA GLU A 34 11.94 -16.65 -17.96
C GLU A 34 11.47 -15.27 -17.49
N VAL A 35 10.80 -15.22 -16.33
CA VAL A 35 10.33 -13.97 -15.72
C VAL A 35 11.50 -13.09 -15.31
N ALA A 36 12.50 -13.66 -14.65
CA ALA A 36 13.71 -12.95 -14.28
C ALA A 36 14.43 -12.33 -15.49
N GLN A 37 14.56 -13.10 -16.58
CA GLN A 37 15.19 -12.62 -17.81
C GLN A 37 14.36 -11.54 -18.48
N TRP A 38 13.04 -11.66 -18.48
CA TRP A 38 12.14 -10.64 -19.02
C TRP A 38 12.32 -9.29 -18.32
N PHE A 39 12.31 -9.26 -16.98
CA PHE A 39 12.54 -8.02 -16.22
C PHE A 39 13.95 -7.47 -16.42
N THR A 40 14.96 -8.33 -16.45
CA THR A 40 16.36 -7.94 -16.69
C THR A 40 16.50 -7.28 -18.07
N ASN A 41 15.87 -7.85 -19.09
CA ASN A 41 15.87 -7.33 -20.45
C ASN A 41 15.11 -6.00 -20.60
N TYR A 42 14.00 -5.86 -19.88
CA TYR A 42 13.19 -4.64 -19.88
C TYR A 42 13.89 -3.49 -19.15
N LEU A 43 14.38 -3.74 -17.94
CA LEU A 43 14.97 -2.73 -17.08
C LEU A 43 16.43 -2.40 -17.44
N LYS A 44 17.08 -3.18 -18.33
CA LYS A 44 18.48 -3.00 -18.75
C LYS A 44 19.44 -2.90 -17.55
N THR A 45 19.24 -3.80 -16.60
CA THR A 45 19.91 -3.81 -15.29
C THR A 45 20.53 -5.19 -15.03
N GLN A 46 21.16 -5.35 -13.86
CA GLN A 46 21.62 -6.66 -13.38
C GLN A 46 20.46 -7.64 -13.21
N ALA A 47 20.77 -8.94 -13.14
CA ALA A 47 19.76 -9.98 -13.03
C ALA A 47 18.88 -9.80 -11.78
N TYR A 48 17.60 -9.50 -11.99
CA TYR A 48 16.59 -9.44 -10.93
C TYR A 48 15.69 -10.67 -10.95
N ARG A 49 15.15 -11.02 -9.78
CA ARG A 49 14.13 -12.06 -9.63
C ARG A 49 12.82 -11.42 -9.24
N LEU A 50 11.73 -11.85 -9.89
CA LEU A 50 10.39 -11.62 -9.36
C LEU A 50 10.07 -12.73 -8.37
N VAL A 51 9.51 -12.35 -7.22
CA VAL A 51 9.00 -13.27 -6.21
C VAL A 51 7.54 -12.97 -5.88
N GLN A 52 6.78 -14.01 -5.56
CA GLN A 52 5.39 -13.93 -5.12
C GLN A 52 5.29 -14.33 -3.64
N PHE A 53 4.49 -13.60 -2.87
CA PHE A 53 4.15 -13.98 -1.51
C PHE A 53 3.09 -15.07 -1.52
N ASP A 54 3.29 -16.11 -0.74
CA ASP A 54 2.36 -17.23 -0.56
C ASP A 54 1.72 -17.09 0.83
N THR A 55 0.41 -17.32 0.95
CA THR A 55 -0.31 -17.17 2.24
C THR A 55 0.13 -18.19 3.29
N SER A 56 0.88 -19.23 2.92
CA SER A 56 1.55 -20.12 3.89
C SER A 56 2.81 -19.50 4.51
N MET A 57 3.30 -18.37 3.98
CA MET A 57 4.46 -17.64 4.50
C MET A 57 4.01 -16.63 5.56
N LYS A 58 4.92 -16.29 6.47
CA LYS A 58 4.68 -15.25 7.47
C LYS A 58 4.93 -13.87 6.88
N GLY A 59 3.98 -12.94 7.06
CA GLY A 59 4.13 -11.55 6.66
C GLY A 59 5.02 -10.76 7.62
N ARG A 60 5.26 -9.49 7.28
CA ARG A 60 5.84 -8.50 8.19
C ARG A 60 4.73 -8.01 9.11
N THR A 61 4.91 -8.20 10.40
CA THR A 61 3.92 -7.89 11.45
C THR A 61 3.97 -6.41 11.84
N THR A 62 2.85 -5.79 12.20
CA THR A 62 2.78 -4.40 12.70
C THR A 62 3.82 -4.11 13.78
N LYS A 63 3.99 -5.01 14.75
CA LYS A 63 4.98 -4.87 15.85
C LYS A 63 6.42 -4.69 15.38
N LYS A 64 6.77 -5.25 14.22
CA LYS A 64 8.12 -5.12 13.63
C LYS A 64 8.26 -3.87 12.78
N LEU A 65 7.16 -3.43 12.16
CA LEU A 65 7.09 -2.22 11.36
C LEU A 65 7.10 -0.96 12.24
N TYR A 66 6.43 -1.05 13.39
CA TYR A 66 6.21 0.03 14.34
C TYR A 66 6.52 -0.42 15.77
N PRO A 67 7.79 -0.65 16.12
CA PRO A 67 8.16 -1.18 17.43
C PRO A 67 7.84 -0.22 18.59
N SER A 68 7.71 1.09 18.32
CA SER A 68 7.33 2.11 19.31
C SER A 68 5.82 2.27 19.49
N GLU A 69 5.01 1.78 18.55
CA GLU A 69 3.57 2.03 18.52
C GLU A 69 2.79 0.80 19.00
N SER A 70 2.99 0.43 20.27
CA SER A 70 2.42 -0.80 20.85
C SER A 70 0.89 -0.82 20.94
N TYR A 71 0.23 0.34 20.80
CA TYR A 71 -1.22 0.49 20.79
C TYR A 71 -1.86 0.15 19.44
N LEU A 72 -1.07 0.00 18.37
CA LEU A 72 -1.60 -0.35 17.05
C LEU A 72 -2.12 -1.79 17.00
N GLN A 73 -3.13 -1.99 16.16
CA GLN A 73 -3.75 -3.28 15.91
C GLN A 73 -2.75 -4.26 15.30
N ASN A 74 -2.92 -5.54 15.63
CA ASN A 74 -2.08 -6.58 15.07
C ASN A 74 -2.54 -6.92 13.66
N TYR A 75 -1.72 -6.62 12.67
CA TYR A 75 -1.89 -7.06 11.29
C TYR A 75 -0.55 -7.53 10.69
N GLU A 76 -0.63 -8.19 9.54
CA GLU A 76 0.52 -8.59 8.75
C GLU A 76 0.40 -8.04 7.33
N VAL A 77 1.51 -7.62 6.75
CA VAL A 77 1.62 -7.21 5.35
C VAL A 77 2.70 -8.00 4.65
N ALA A 78 2.54 -8.25 3.35
CA ALA A 78 3.58 -8.86 2.53
C ALA A 78 4.63 -7.80 2.14
N TYR A 79 4.57 -7.34 0.89
CA TYR A 79 5.47 -6.34 0.32
C TYR A 79 5.00 -4.86 0.37
N PRO A 80 3.77 -4.47 0.76
CA PRO A 80 3.43 -3.05 0.98
C PRO A 80 4.30 -2.41 2.07
N ASP A 81 4.70 -1.15 1.96
CA ASP A 81 5.68 -0.52 2.86
C ASP A 81 5.40 -0.78 4.34
N CYS A 82 4.18 -0.48 4.80
CA CYS A 82 3.84 -0.56 6.22
C CYS A 82 2.36 -0.82 6.58
N SER A 83 1.39 -0.55 5.70
CA SER A 83 -0.04 -0.71 5.98
C SER A 83 -0.74 -1.59 4.94
N PRO A 84 -1.78 -2.37 5.30
CA PRO A 84 -2.55 -3.13 4.33
C PRO A 84 -3.41 -2.23 3.42
N VAL A 85 -3.91 -1.10 3.94
CA VAL A 85 -4.74 -0.15 3.19
C VAL A 85 -4.18 1.26 3.32
N HIS A 86 -4.12 1.95 2.19
CA HIS A 86 -3.85 3.38 2.06
C HIS A 86 -5.07 4.08 1.43
N LEU A 87 -5.61 5.08 2.12
CA LEU A 87 -6.81 5.82 1.73
C LEU A 87 -6.48 7.30 1.55
N ILE A 88 -6.99 7.92 0.48
CA ILE A 88 -6.86 9.37 0.21
C ILE A 88 -8.21 9.90 -0.29
N SER A 89 -8.57 11.14 0.07
CA SER A 89 -9.73 11.80 -0.55
C SER A 89 -9.40 12.55 -1.84
N GLU A 90 -10.35 12.60 -2.78
CA GLU A 90 -10.22 13.42 -3.99
C GLU A 90 -10.06 14.91 -3.64
N ALA A 91 -10.75 15.38 -2.59
CA ALA A 91 -10.70 16.75 -2.12
C ALA A 91 -9.29 17.13 -1.64
N SER A 92 -8.61 16.25 -0.90
CA SER A 92 -7.20 16.43 -0.52
C SER A 92 -6.29 16.59 -1.73
N LEU A 93 -6.48 15.80 -2.79
CA LEU A 93 -5.69 15.93 -4.01
C LEU A 93 -5.99 17.24 -4.76
N VAL A 94 -7.25 17.67 -4.79
CA VAL A 94 -7.65 18.95 -5.41
C VAL A 94 -6.99 20.10 -4.67
N ASP A 95 -7.10 20.15 -3.33
CA ASP A 95 -6.45 21.18 -2.51
C ASP A 95 -4.93 21.17 -2.70
N LEU A 96 -4.30 19.99 -2.60
CA LEU A 96 -2.86 19.82 -2.82
C LEU A 96 -2.45 20.45 -4.16
N ASN A 97 -3.20 20.13 -5.21
CA ASN A 97 -2.96 20.64 -6.54
C ASN A 97 -3.11 22.16 -6.64
N THR A 98 -3.97 22.83 -5.86
CA THR A 98 -4.03 24.32 -5.86
C THR A 98 -2.70 24.97 -5.47
N ARG A 99 -1.92 24.29 -4.61
CA ARG A 99 -0.65 24.77 -4.06
C ARG A 99 0.57 24.43 -4.92
N LEU A 100 0.39 23.55 -5.91
CA LEU A 100 1.46 23.05 -6.78
C LEU A 100 1.54 23.81 -8.10
N LYS A 101 2.76 24.21 -8.49
CA LYS A 101 3.04 24.73 -9.85
C LYS A 101 2.78 23.66 -10.91
N LYS A 102 3.26 22.43 -10.68
CA LYS A 102 3.02 21.27 -11.54
C LYS A 102 2.03 20.34 -10.84
N LYS A 103 0.87 20.15 -11.44
CA LYS A 103 -0.17 19.28 -10.88
C LYS A 103 0.27 17.82 -10.85
N VAL A 104 -0.15 17.11 -9.83
CA VAL A 104 0.10 15.68 -9.60
C VAL A 104 -1.20 14.88 -9.71
N LYS A 105 -1.06 13.58 -10.00
CA LYS A 105 -2.17 12.66 -10.14
C LYS A 105 -2.27 11.76 -8.92
N MET A 106 -3.47 11.24 -8.64
CA MET A 106 -3.71 10.32 -7.53
C MET A 106 -2.79 9.08 -7.58
N GLU A 107 -2.52 8.59 -8.79
CA GLU A 107 -1.64 7.45 -9.09
C GLU A 107 -0.22 7.59 -8.49
N TYR A 108 0.26 8.82 -8.29
CA TYR A 108 1.59 9.07 -7.74
C TYR A 108 1.67 8.74 -6.24
N PHE A 109 0.54 8.77 -5.53
CA PHE A 109 0.45 8.42 -4.11
C PHE A 109 0.08 6.96 -3.86
N ARG A 110 -0.31 6.23 -4.92
CA ARG A 110 -0.62 4.80 -4.89
C ARG A 110 -1.63 4.40 -3.79
N PRO A 111 -2.75 5.12 -3.59
CA PRO A 111 -3.77 4.68 -2.63
C PRO A 111 -4.42 3.38 -3.11
N ASN A 112 -4.92 2.60 -2.15
CA ASN A 112 -5.80 1.46 -2.42
C ASN A 112 -7.26 1.92 -2.58
N ILE A 113 -7.67 2.92 -1.79
CA ILE A 113 -9.04 3.45 -1.77
C ILE A 113 -8.98 4.96 -1.97
N VAL A 114 -9.86 5.47 -2.86
CA VAL A 114 -10.06 6.90 -3.08
C VAL A 114 -11.49 7.25 -2.72
N VAL A 115 -11.67 8.24 -1.85
CA VAL A 115 -12.99 8.68 -1.37
C VAL A 115 -13.33 10.05 -1.95
N SER A 116 -14.58 10.23 -2.38
CA SER A 116 -15.12 11.50 -2.86
C SER A 116 -16.23 12.00 -1.93
N GLY A 117 -16.69 13.24 -2.12
CA GLY A 117 -17.83 13.79 -1.36
C GLY A 117 -17.52 14.18 0.10
N CYS A 118 -16.28 14.54 0.39
CA CYS A 118 -15.82 15.04 1.69
C CYS A 118 -14.97 16.31 1.51
N GLU A 119 -14.68 17.01 2.61
CA GLU A 119 -13.80 18.16 2.61
C GLU A 119 -12.32 17.76 2.49
N ALA A 120 -11.47 18.70 2.07
CA ALA A 120 -10.03 18.44 1.95
C ALA A 120 -9.44 18.05 3.32
N PHE A 121 -8.69 16.96 3.34
CA PHE A 121 -8.07 16.36 4.53
C PHE A 121 -9.06 15.88 5.60
N GLU A 122 -10.35 15.73 5.27
CA GLU A 122 -11.32 15.20 6.23
C GLU A 122 -10.97 13.76 6.64
N GLU A 123 -10.29 13.00 5.77
CA GLU A 123 -9.81 11.65 6.05
C GLU A 123 -8.88 11.56 7.25
N ASP A 124 -8.20 12.66 7.61
CA ASP A 124 -7.32 12.72 8.78
C ASP A 124 -8.11 12.54 10.08
N THR A 125 -9.42 12.81 10.06
CA THR A 125 -10.32 12.73 11.22
C THR A 125 -11.07 11.41 11.34
N TRP A 126 -10.92 10.51 10.35
CA TRP A 126 -11.66 9.25 10.32
C TRP A 126 -10.91 8.17 11.11
N ASP A 127 -11.33 7.95 12.34
CA ASP A 127 -10.75 6.92 13.20
C ASP A 127 -11.21 5.51 12.82
N GLU A 128 -12.50 5.35 12.56
CA GLU A 128 -13.10 4.07 12.21
C GLU A 128 -14.09 4.26 11.05
N LEU A 129 -14.02 3.37 10.08
CA LEU A 129 -14.78 3.43 8.83
C LEU A 129 -15.52 2.12 8.58
N LEU A 130 -16.74 2.25 8.07
CA LEU A 130 -17.50 1.16 7.46
C LEU A 130 -17.73 1.50 5.98
N ILE A 131 -17.25 0.62 5.09
CA ILE A 131 -17.48 0.71 3.64
C ILE A 131 -17.94 -0.65 3.14
N GLY A 132 -19.16 -0.71 2.60
CA GLY A 132 -19.82 -1.99 2.33
C GLY A 132 -19.92 -2.81 3.62
N ASP A 133 -19.28 -3.99 3.63
CA ASP A 133 -19.26 -4.89 4.79
C ASP A 133 -17.91 -4.87 5.55
N VAL A 134 -17.00 -3.98 5.14
CA VAL A 134 -15.62 -3.90 5.65
C VAL A 134 -15.53 -2.85 6.73
N GLU A 135 -15.06 -3.25 7.92
CA GLU A 135 -14.74 -2.31 9.01
C GLU A 135 -13.22 -2.09 9.04
N MET A 136 -12.81 -0.84 9.07
CA MET A 136 -11.41 -0.43 9.04
C MET A 136 -11.11 0.54 10.17
N LYS A 137 -9.89 0.45 10.70
CA LYS A 137 -9.43 1.32 11.78
C LYS A 137 -8.15 2.04 11.38
N ARG A 138 -8.11 3.34 11.70
CA ARG A 138 -6.97 4.20 11.43
C ARG A 138 -5.73 3.69 12.17
N VAL A 139 -4.65 3.54 11.42
CA VAL A 139 -3.32 3.17 11.94
C VAL A 139 -2.53 4.46 12.23
N LEU A 140 -2.08 5.12 11.17
CA LEU A 140 -1.21 6.29 11.22
C LEU A 140 -1.40 7.12 9.94
N SER A 141 -0.94 8.36 9.94
CA SER A 141 -0.87 9.17 8.72
C SER A 141 0.25 8.67 7.80
N CYS A 142 0.01 8.74 6.48
CA CYS A 142 1.02 8.41 5.49
C CYS A 142 2.01 9.57 5.31
N PRO A 143 3.31 9.39 5.60
CA PRO A 143 4.30 10.40 5.26
C PRO A 143 4.41 10.49 3.74
N SER A 144 4.31 11.68 3.17
CA SER A 144 4.45 11.86 1.72
C SER A 144 5.82 11.39 1.21
N ASP A 145 5.83 10.89 -0.03
CA ASP A 145 7.04 10.52 -0.77
C ASP A 145 8.13 11.62 -0.70
N PRO A 146 9.40 11.29 -0.37
CA PRO A 146 10.50 12.25 -0.36
C PRO A 146 10.67 13.05 -1.66
N SER A 147 10.22 12.53 -2.80
CA SER A 147 10.24 13.23 -4.09
C SER A 147 9.36 14.50 -4.11
N VAL A 148 8.31 14.58 -3.28
CA VAL A 148 7.50 15.79 -3.13
C VAL A 148 8.04 16.76 -2.08
N LYS A 149 9.05 16.35 -1.30
CA LYS A 149 9.68 17.17 -0.25
C LYS A 149 10.30 18.46 -0.78
N SER A 150 10.84 18.42 -2.00
CA SER A 150 11.38 19.61 -2.69
C SER A 150 10.32 20.68 -2.95
N ILE A 151 9.05 20.29 -2.95
CA ILE A 151 7.91 21.17 -3.24
C ILE A 151 7.28 21.70 -1.95
N TYR A 152 7.25 20.89 -0.89
CA TYR A 152 6.60 21.24 0.37
C TYR A 152 7.53 21.74 1.47
N GLN A 153 8.85 21.71 1.29
CA GLN A 153 9.89 22.08 2.28
C GLN A 153 9.88 21.22 3.57
N SER A 154 8.77 20.52 3.86
CA SER A 154 8.60 19.38 4.76
C SER A 154 8.01 18.17 4.00
N SER A 155 7.97 16.99 4.61
CA SER A 155 7.20 15.86 4.08
C SER A 155 5.76 15.98 4.61
N PRO A 156 4.80 16.56 3.86
CA PRO A 156 3.42 16.65 4.34
C PRO A 156 2.86 15.25 4.58
N LEU A 157 1.98 15.12 5.55
CA LEU A 157 1.16 13.92 5.65
C LEU A 157 0.15 13.97 4.50
N PHE A 158 0.04 12.90 3.73
CA PHE A 158 -0.91 12.85 2.61
C PHE A 158 -1.46 11.43 2.47
N GLY A 159 -2.73 11.29 2.84
CA GLY A 159 -3.39 10.00 2.98
C GLY A 159 -3.22 9.37 4.35
N MET A 160 -4.08 8.40 4.60
CA MET A 160 -4.23 7.75 5.89
C MET A 160 -4.12 6.23 5.73
N TYR A 161 -3.38 5.62 6.65
CA TYR A 161 -3.24 4.16 6.71
C TYR A 161 -4.33 3.55 7.58
N PHE A 162 -4.90 2.45 7.09
CA PHE A 162 -5.96 1.71 7.78
C PHE A 162 -5.61 0.22 7.90
N SER A 163 -5.93 -0.37 9.06
CA SER A 163 -6.04 -1.81 9.25
C SER A 163 -7.47 -2.25 8.92
N VAL A 164 -7.64 -3.55 8.67
CA VAL A 164 -8.96 -4.15 8.46
C VAL A 164 -9.35 -4.91 9.72
N GLU A 165 -10.39 -4.43 10.41
CA GLU A 165 -10.92 -5.05 11.63
C GLU A 165 -11.90 -6.17 11.28
N LYS A 166 -12.68 -5.98 10.22
CA LYS A 166 -13.63 -6.97 9.71
C LYS A 166 -13.50 -7.12 8.20
N LEU A 167 -13.21 -8.36 7.78
CA LEU A 167 -13.17 -8.71 6.37
C LEU A 167 -14.57 -8.66 5.75
N GLY A 168 -14.64 -8.20 4.52
CA GLY A 168 -15.88 -8.09 3.77
C GLY A 168 -15.60 -7.74 2.32
N SER A 169 -16.62 -7.24 1.62
CA SER A 169 -16.48 -6.69 0.29
C SER A 169 -16.86 -5.22 0.29
N LEU A 170 -16.13 -4.44 -0.50
CA LEU A 170 -16.43 -3.05 -0.82
C LEU A 170 -16.35 -2.86 -2.33
N ARG A 171 -17.07 -1.87 -2.85
CA ARG A 171 -17.19 -1.56 -4.27
C ARG A 171 -17.11 -0.05 -4.49
N VAL A 172 -16.69 0.33 -5.70
CA VAL A 172 -16.79 1.73 -6.13
C VAL A 172 -18.27 2.14 -6.09
N GLY A 173 -18.55 3.26 -5.43
CA GLY A 173 -19.90 3.78 -5.23
C GLY A 173 -20.53 3.40 -3.89
N ASP A 174 -19.89 2.53 -3.08
CA ASP A 174 -20.37 2.28 -1.72
C ASP A 174 -20.23 3.55 -0.87
N PRO A 175 -21.23 3.87 -0.04
CA PRO A 175 -21.13 4.97 0.92
C PRO A 175 -20.03 4.68 1.95
N VAL A 176 -19.33 5.73 2.36
CA VAL A 176 -18.32 5.69 3.41
C VAL A 176 -18.94 6.22 4.69
N TYR A 177 -19.14 5.35 5.68
CA TYR A 177 -19.65 5.74 6.98
C TYR A 177 -18.49 5.88 7.95
N ARG A 178 -18.33 7.07 8.52
CA ARG A 178 -17.52 7.27 9.73
C ARG A 178 -18.29 6.72 10.92
N MET A 179 -17.69 5.78 11.65
CA MET A 179 -18.30 5.27 12.88
C MET A 179 -18.11 6.28 14.01
N VAL A 180 -19.19 6.56 14.73
CA VAL A 180 -19.21 7.44 15.91
C VAL A 180 -19.70 6.60 17.08
N ASP A 181 -18.96 6.65 18.19
CA ASP A 181 -19.36 6.04 19.46
C ASP A 181 -20.53 6.79 20.12
#